data_AF-Q4R0Z2-F1
#
_entry.id   AF-Q4R0Z2-F1
#
_cell.length_a   1.000
_cell.length_b   1.000
_cell.length_c   1.000
_cell.angle_alpha   90.00
_cell.angle_beta   90.00
_cell.angle_gamma   90.00
#
_symmetry.space_group_name_H-M   'P 1'
#
loop_
_entity.id
_entity.type
_entity.pdbx_description
1 polymer ?
#
loop_
_entity_poly.entity_id
_entity_poly.type
_entity_poly.pdbx_seq_one_letter_code
_entity_poly.pdbx_strand_id
1 'polypeptide(L)'
;MSFTVQVKEELLLQSSQNKSELSAIIKLSGSLGLASSGSTLSISTENAKIARHIYELLLHFYQIKAEIRHHQKPNLKKNRVYAVLIEDGVNEILNDLHLADSFFGLETGISPLVLENDSWSQAYLRGAFLAAGSVKDPEKGKYQLEIASVYSDHANDLPI
;
A
#
# COMPACT_ATOMS: atom_id res chain seq x y z
N MET A 1 -17.19 10.43 7.65
CA MET A 1 -16.25 9.71 6.76
C MET A 1 -16.36 10.31 5.37
N SER A 2 -15.27 10.38 4.60
CA SER A 2 -15.35 10.78 3.19
C SER A 2 -15.85 9.61 2.34
N PHE A 3 -16.39 9.90 1.14
CA PHE A 3 -16.79 8.88 0.18
C PHE A 3 -15.64 7.93 -0.18
N THR A 4 -14.44 8.47 -0.36
CA THR A 4 -13.22 7.66 -0.56
C THR A 4 -12.98 6.65 0.56
N VAL A 5 -13.18 7.04 1.83
CA VAL A 5 -13.03 6.10 2.95
C VAL A 5 -14.07 5.00 2.88
N GLN A 6 -15.33 5.32 2.57
CA GLN A 6 -16.39 4.32 2.41
C GLN A 6 -16.03 3.29 1.32
N VAL A 7 -15.63 3.75 0.13
CA VAL A 7 -15.24 2.87 -0.98
C VAL A 7 -14.04 2.00 -0.61
N LYS A 8 -13.01 2.57 0.03
CA LYS A 8 -11.84 1.78 0.48
C LYS A 8 -12.24 0.70 1.49
N GLU A 9 -13.14 1.01 2.43
CA GLU A 9 -13.59 0.04 3.42
C GLU A 9 -14.47 -1.06 2.83
N GLU A 10 -15.30 -0.75 1.84
CA GLU A 10 -16.08 -1.75 1.10
C GLU A 10 -15.16 -2.67 0.30
N LEU A 11 -14.14 -2.11 -0.35
CA LEU A 11 -13.16 -2.86 -1.13
C LEU A 11 -12.37 -3.88 -0.29
N LEU A 12 -12.14 -3.58 0.99
CA LEU A 12 -11.52 -4.51 1.94
C LEU A 12 -12.41 -5.71 2.28
N LEU A 13 -13.74 -5.61 2.14
CA LEU A 13 -14.64 -6.75 2.38
C LEU A 13 -14.65 -7.74 1.22
N GLN A 14 -14.25 -7.28 0.03
CA GLN A 14 -14.16 -8.10 -1.19
C GLN A 14 -12.72 -8.54 -1.49
N SER A 15 -11.73 -8.08 -0.72
CA SER A 15 -10.34 -8.39 -0.99
C SER A 15 -10.03 -9.85 -0.67
N SER A 16 -9.46 -10.54 -1.65
CA SER A 16 -8.76 -11.79 -1.43
C SER A 16 -7.32 -11.49 -1.01
N GLN A 17 -6.75 -12.31 -0.12
CA GLN A 17 -5.34 -12.21 0.25
C GLN A 17 -4.49 -12.41 -1.01
N ASN A 18 -3.78 -11.37 -1.45
CA ASN A 18 -2.95 -11.42 -2.65
C ASN A 18 -1.66 -10.61 -2.46
N LYS A 19 -0.52 -11.19 -2.82
CA LYS A 19 0.80 -10.55 -2.72
C LYS A 19 0.93 -9.31 -3.60
N SER A 20 0.29 -9.26 -4.77
CA SER A 20 0.33 -8.09 -5.66
C SER A 20 -0.35 -6.87 -5.04
N GLU A 21 -1.40 -7.09 -4.24
CA GLU A 21 -2.03 -6.01 -3.48
C GLU A 21 -1.08 -5.46 -2.40
N LEU A 22 -0.45 -6.35 -1.64
CA LEU A 22 0.54 -5.97 -0.63
C LEU A 22 1.73 -5.23 -1.26
N SER A 23 2.21 -5.70 -2.41
CA SER A 23 3.29 -5.08 -3.18
C SER A 23 2.95 -3.65 -3.56
N ALA A 24 1.76 -3.41 -4.13
CA ALA A 24 1.30 -2.06 -4.47
C ALA A 24 1.21 -1.14 -3.25
N ILE A 25 0.69 -1.65 -2.13
CA ILE A 25 0.58 -0.87 -0.89
C ILE A 25 1.96 -0.48 -0.38
N ILE A 26 2.90 -1.42 -0.30
CA ILE A 26 4.26 -1.14 0.17
C ILE A 26 4.97 -0.18 -0.78
N LYS A 27 4.83 -0.33 -2.09
CA LYS A 27 5.48 0.55 -3.06
C LYS A 27 5.02 2.01 -2.94
N LEU A 28 3.74 2.23 -2.66
CA LEU A 28 3.14 3.57 -2.64
C LEU A 28 3.12 4.24 -1.26
N SER A 29 3.14 3.46 -0.18
CA SER A 29 2.98 3.96 1.18
C SER A 29 4.04 3.46 2.17
N GLY A 30 4.97 2.63 1.69
CA GLY A 30 6.09 2.09 2.44
C GLY A 30 7.31 3.01 2.41
N SER A 31 8.07 2.97 3.49
CA SER A 31 9.38 3.61 3.60
C SER A 31 10.38 2.66 4.27
N LEU A 32 11.59 2.63 3.73
CA LEU A 32 12.71 1.95 4.36
C LEU A 32 13.44 2.85 5.35
N GLY A 33 13.81 2.27 6.47
CA GLY A 33 14.66 2.86 7.48
C GLY A 33 15.82 1.93 7.84
N LEU A 34 16.74 2.45 8.65
CA LEU A 34 17.84 1.70 9.23
C LEU A 34 17.73 1.78 10.75
N ALA A 35 17.74 0.63 11.40
CA ALA A 35 17.83 0.48 12.85
C ALA A 35 19.13 -0.24 13.20
N SER A 36 19.45 -0.30 14.50
CA SER A 36 20.62 -1.05 14.99
C SER A 36 20.57 -2.55 14.67
N SER A 37 19.36 -3.09 14.44
CA SER A 37 19.10 -4.48 14.06
C SER A 37 19.14 -4.74 12.55
N GLY A 38 19.18 -3.69 11.72
CA GLY A 38 19.17 -3.82 10.25
C GLY A 38 18.13 -2.93 9.57
N SER A 39 17.68 -3.34 8.38
CA SER A 39 16.66 -2.65 7.61
C SER A 39 15.29 -2.75 8.28
N THR A 40 14.56 -1.64 8.35
CA THR A 40 13.18 -1.61 8.84
C THR A 40 12.24 -1.17 7.73
N LEU A 41 11.03 -1.73 7.67
CA LEU A 41 9.98 -1.31 6.75
C LEU A 41 8.81 -0.70 7.53
N SER A 42 8.39 0.49 7.14
CA SER A 42 7.24 1.18 7.72
C SER A 42 6.20 1.46 6.65
N ILE A 43 4.95 1.04 6.84
CA ILE A 43 3.84 1.28 5.92
C ILE A 43 2.82 2.19 6.58
N SER A 44 2.51 3.33 5.96
CA SER A 44 1.68 4.38 6.58
C SER A 44 0.31 4.54 5.92
N THR A 45 -0.73 4.75 6.73
CA THR A 45 -2.10 4.99 6.23
C THR A 45 -2.93 5.81 7.21
N GLU A 46 -3.89 6.60 6.69
CA GLU A 46 -4.87 7.32 7.51
C GLU A 46 -6.10 6.48 7.85
N ASN A 47 -6.20 5.25 7.33
CA ASN A 47 -7.33 4.35 7.56
C ASN A 47 -6.93 3.15 8.46
N ALA A 48 -7.57 3.04 9.63
CA ALA A 48 -7.33 1.97 10.59
C ALA A 48 -7.60 0.56 10.03
N LYS A 49 -8.63 0.40 9.18
CA LYS A 49 -8.97 -0.88 8.57
C LYS A 49 -7.93 -1.31 7.55
N ILE A 50 -7.35 -0.37 6.81
CA ILE A 50 -6.24 -0.65 5.89
C ILE A 50 -4.99 -1.05 6.68
N ALA A 51 -4.66 -0.37 7.79
CA ALA A 51 -3.53 -0.75 8.64
C ALA A 51 -3.68 -2.19 9.19
N ARG A 52 -4.89 -2.55 9.62
CA ARG A 52 -5.21 -3.91 10.06
C ARG A 52 -5.09 -4.92 8.93
N HIS A 53 -5.60 -4.59 7.75
CA HIS A 53 -5.52 -5.45 6.57
C HIS A 53 -4.07 -5.73 6.17
N ILE A 54 -3.20 -4.71 6.17
CA ILE A 54 -1.77 -4.87 5.92
C ILE A 54 -1.14 -5.84 6.93
N TYR A 55 -1.46 -5.69 8.22
CA TYR A 55 -1.01 -6.62 9.25
C TYR A 55 -1.47 -8.06 8.98
N GLU A 56 -2.72 -8.25 8.58
CA GLU A 56 -3.27 -9.58 8.26
C GLU A 56 -2.60 -10.20 7.04
N LEU A 57 -2.28 -9.42 6.00
CA LEU A 57 -1.51 -9.87 4.83
C LEU A 57 -0.08 -10.28 5.21
N LEU A 58 0.61 -9.48 6.04
CA LEU A 58 1.97 -9.79 6.52
C LEU A 58 2.00 -11.06 7.37
N LEU A 59 1.02 -11.21 8.26
CA LEU A 59 0.88 -12.40 9.08
C LEU A 59 0.57 -13.63 8.22
N HIS A 60 -0.30 -13.51 7.22
CA HIS A 60 -0.69 -14.61 6.34
C HIS A 60 0.47 -15.10 5.47
N PHE A 61 1.16 -14.20 4.77
CA PHE A 61 2.18 -14.57 3.78
C PHE A 61 3.56 -14.83 4.39
N TYR A 62 3.91 -14.12 5.46
CA TYR A 62 5.27 -14.14 6.01
C TYR A 62 5.34 -14.56 7.48
N GLN A 63 4.21 -14.83 8.14
CA GLN A 63 4.15 -15.16 9.57
C GLN A 63 4.75 -14.06 10.46
N ILE A 64 4.82 -12.82 9.96
CA ILE A 64 5.40 -11.67 10.65
C ILE A 64 4.31 -10.95 11.44
N LYS A 65 4.54 -10.81 12.76
CA LYS A 65 3.70 -10.00 13.64
C LYS A 65 4.21 -8.56 13.64
N ALA A 66 3.80 -7.77 12.66
CA ALA A 66 4.16 -6.37 12.58
C ALA A 66 3.61 -5.55 13.76
N GLU A 67 4.32 -4.50 14.16
CA GLU A 67 3.87 -3.58 15.20
C GLU A 67 3.01 -2.47 14.58
N ILE A 68 1.80 -2.22 15.10
CA ILE A 68 0.95 -1.11 14.65
C ILE A 68 1.06 0.05 15.63
N ARG A 69 1.68 1.15 15.21
CA ARG A 69 1.70 2.42 15.94
C ARG A 69 0.74 3.41 15.32
N HIS A 70 0.37 4.43 16.08
CA HIS A 70 -0.36 5.58 15.54
C HIS A 70 0.13 6.87 16.15
N HIS A 71 0.02 7.96 15.39
CA HIS A 71 0.24 9.31 15.87
C HIS A 71 -0.80 10.25 15.25
N GLN A 72 -0.93 11.45 15.79
CA GLN A 72 -1.74 12.49 15.18
C GLN A 72 -0.84 13.43 14.39
N LYS A 73 -1.24 13.79 13.16
CA LYS A 73 -0.55 14.85 12.42
C LYS A 73 -0.60 16.15 13.23
N PRO A 74 0.49 16.94 13.27
CA PRO A 74 0.52 18.22 13.98
C PRO A 74 -0.37 19.30 13.33
N ASN A 75 -0.88 19.05 12.13
CA ASN A 75 -1.71 19.98 11.37
C ASN A 75 -3.14 20.12 11.95
N LEU A 76 -3.80 21.25 11.63
CA LEU A 76 -5.15 21.64 12.08
C LEU A 76 -6.24 20.57 11.97
N LYS A 77 -6.14 19.64 11.01
CA LYS A 77 -7.14 18.56 10.81
C LYS A 77 -6.98 17.35 11.75
N LYS A 78 -5.89 17.27 12.54
CA LYS A 78 -5.60 16.18 13.50
C LYS A 78 -5.88 14.76 12.97
N ASN A 79 -5.61 14.51 11.69
CA ASN A 79 -5.81 13.18 11.12
C ASN A 79 -4.87 12.19 11.84
N ARG A 80 -5.44 11.07 12.28
CA ARG A 80 -4.70 9.96 12.88
C ARG A 80 -4.03 9.18 11.76
N VAL A 81 -2.72 8.97 11.88
CA VAL A 81 -1.92 8.18 10.95
C VAL A 81 -1.52 6.91 11.68
N TYR A 82 -1.72 5.78 11.02
CA TYR A 82 -1.29 4.47 11.46
C TYR A 82 -0.02 4.08 10.70
N ALA A 83 0.94 3.49 11.40
CA ALA A 83 2.17 2.96 10.85
C ALA A 83 2.28 1.48 11.23
N VAL A 84 2.40 0.61 10.22
CA VAL A 84 2.68 -0.81 10.37
C VAL A 84 4.19 -0.99 10.21
N LEU A 85 4.87 -1.38 11.29
CA LEU A 85 6.33 -1.44 11.40
C LEU A 85 6.80 -2.90 11.38
N ILE A 86 7.83 -3.15 10.59
CA ILE A 86 8.44 -4.46 10.38
C ILE A 86 9.96 -4.30 10.56
N GLU A 87 10.54 -5.08 11.47
CA GLU A 87 11.98 -5.11 11.71
C GLU A 87 12.62 -6.43 11.24
N ASP A 88 11.87 -7.53 11.31
CA ASP A 88 12.33 -8.86 10.89
C ASP A 88 11.84 -9.20 9.47
N GLY A 89 12.65 -9.93 8.70
CA GLY A 89 12.24 -10.45 7.39
C GLY A 89 12.05 -9.40 6.28
N VAL A 90 12.48 -8.14 6.50
CA VAL A 90 12.30 -7.04 5.54
C VAL A 90 12.86 -7.38 4.15
N ASN A 91 14.09 -7.89 4.09
CA ASN A 91 14.71 -8.24 2.81
C ASN A 91 13.98 -9.39 2.10
N GLU A 92 13.45 -10.35 2.85
CA GLU A 92 12.67 -11.47 2.30
C GLU A 92 11.37 -10.97 1.67
N ILE A 93 10.63 -10.10 2.37
CA ILE A 93 9.42 -9.45 1.85
C ILE A 93 9.74 -8.66 0.58
N LEU A 94 10.78 -7.81 0.61
CA LEU A 94 11.10 -6.97 -0.55
C LEU A 94 11.52 -7.76 -1.78
N ASN A 95 12.25 -8.86 -1.59
CA ASN A 95 12.67 -9.72 -2.69
C ASN A 95 11.48 -10.49 -3.27
N ASP A 96 10.65 -11.10 -2.41
CA ASP A 96 9.48 -11.89 -2.82
C ASP A 96 8.39 -11.03 -3.48
N LEU A 97 8.29 -9.75 -3.12
CA LEU A 97 7.36 -8.79 -3.74
C LEU A 97 7.94 -8.01 -4.92
N HIS A 98 9.19 -8.30 -5.33
CA HIS A 98 9.91 -7.59 -6.39
C HIS A 98 10.01 -6.06 -6.16
N LEU A 99 10.28 -5.67 -4.91
CA LEU A 99 10.36 -4.27 -4.49
C LEU A 99 11.79 -3.81 -4.12
N ALA A 100 12.75 -4.72 -4.02
CA ALA A 100 14.12 -4.39 -3.64
C ALA A 100 14.69 -3.27 -4.54
N ASP A 101 14.66 -3.47 -5.86
CA ASP A 101 15.18 -2.51 -6.83
C ASP A 101 14.41 -1.18 -6.85
N SER A 102 13.12 -1.19 -6.49
CA SER A 102 12.33 0.03 -6.36
C SER A 102 12.79 0.93 -5.23
N PHE A 103 13.09 0.36 -4.06
CA PHE A 103 13.56 1.17 -2.93
C PHE A 103 14.99 1.69 -3.10
N PHE A 104 15.80 1.02 -3.92
CA PHE A 104 17.13 1.51 -4.31
C PHE A 104 17.12 2.42 -5.54
N GLY A 105 15.93 2.69 -6.11
CA GLY A 105 15.76 3.57 -7.26
C GLY A 105 16.30 3.01 -8.58
N LEU A 106 16.53 1.71 -8.66
CA LEU A 106 17.04 1.01 -9.84
C LEU A 106 15.91 0.67 -10.81
N GLU A 107 14.79 0.16 -10.29
CA GLU A 107 13.59 -0.16 -11.09
C GLU A 107 12.34 0.37 -10.40
N THR A 108 11.77 1.46 -10.94
CA THR A 108 10.63 2.13 -10.29
C THR A 108 9.26 1.72 -10.82
N GLY A 109 9.21 0.92 -11.89
CA GLY A 109 7.99 0.40 -12.53
C GLY A 109 7.28 -0.74 -11.78
N ILE A 110 6.17 -1.22 -12.31
CA ILE A 110 5.49 -2.42 -11.81
C ILE A 110 6.20 -3.66 -12.35
N SER A 111 6.38 -4.70 -11.52
CA SER A 111 7.00 -5.95 -11.99
C SER A 111 6.23 -6.51 -13.19
N PRO A 112 6.90 -6.86 -14.31
CA PRO A 112 6.24 -7.43 -15.49
C PRO A 112 5.41 -8.69 -15.17
N LEU A 113 5.86 -9.49 -14.20
CA LEU A 113 5.14 -10.68 -13.73
C LEU A 113 3.75 -10.35 -13.19
N VAL A 114 3.60 -9.18 -12.55
CA VAL A 114 2.29 -8.70 -12.07
C VAL A 114 1.41 -8.29 -13.24
N LEU A 115 1.99 -7.61 -14.24
CA LEU A 115 1.26 -7.09 -15.40
C LEU A 115 0.75 -8.19 -16.33
N GLU A 116 1.51 -9.28 -16.49
CA GLU A 116 1.17 -10.40 -17.38
C GLU A 116 -0.01 -11.27 -16.86
N ASN A 117 -0.42 -11.11 -15.60
CA ASN A 117 -1.51 -11.88 -15.01
C ASN A 117 -2.68 -10.98 -14.60
N ASP A 118 -3.83 -11.13 -15.26
CA ASP A 118 -5.02 -10.31 -15.02
C ASP A 118 -5.46 -10.27 -13.56
N SER A 119 -5.41 -11.40 -12.85
CA SER A 119 -5.81 -11.47 -11.44
C SER A 119 -4.83 -10.71 -10.54
N TRP A 120 -3.53 -10.75 -10.87
CA TRP A 120 -2.49 -10.03 -10.13
C TRP A 120 -2.53 -8.54 -10.42
N SER A 121 -2.74 -8.15 -11.68
CA SER A 121 -2.98 -6.77 -12.11
C SER A 121 -4.17 -6.15 -11.39
N GLN A 122 -5.30 -6.86 -11.30
CA GLN A 122 -6.48 -6.38 -10.57
C GLN A 122 -6.21 -6.23 -9.07
N ALA A 123 -5.52 -7.20 -8.45
CA ALA A 123 -5.14 -7.11 -7.05
C ALA A 123 -4.15 -5.97 -6.78
N TYR A 124 -3.22 -5.74 -7.71
CA TYR A 124 -2.27 -4.63 -7.64
C TYR A 124 -2.99 -3.28 -7.72
N LEU A 125 -3.90 -3.09 -8.69
CA LEU A 125 -4.70 -1.87 -8.83
C LEU A 125 -5.53 -1.59 -7.57
N ARG A 126 -6.12 -2.64 -6.97
CA ARG A 126 -6.81 -2.56 -5.69
C ARG A 126 -5.89 -2.05 -4.59
N GLY A 127 -4.69 -2.63 -4.46
CA GLY A 127 -3.69 -2.19 -3.49
C GLY A 127 -3.24 -0.75 -3.71
N ALA A 128 -3.07 -0.35 -4.97
CA ALA A 128 -2.72 1.01 -5.34
C ALA A 128 -3.81 2.01 -4.95
N PHE A 129 -5.07 1.66 -5.18
CA PHE A 129 -6.20 2.47 -4.72
C PHE A 129 -6.29 2.54 -3.19
N LEU A 130 -6.10 1.43 -2.48
CA LEU A 130 -6.11 1.40 -1.01
C LEU A 130 -5.02 2.33 -0.44
N ALA A 131 -3.81 2.29 -0.98
CA ALA A 131 -2.68 3.10 -0.52
C ALA A 131 -2.79 4.58 -0.91
N ALA A 132 -2.96 4.88 -2.19
CA ALA A 132 -2.82 6.23 -2.74
C ALA A 132 -4.02 6.70 -3.60
N GLY A 133 -5.10 5.92 -3.62
CA GLY A 133 -6.31 6.22 -4.38
C GLY A 133 -7.25 7.20 -3.70
N SER A 134 -7.97 7.96 -4.52
CA SER A 134 -8.98 8.94 -4.15
C SER A 134 -10.13 8.87 -5.16
N VAL A 135 -11.37 9.00 -4.66
CA VAL A 135 -12.57 9.00 -5.50
C VAL A 135 -13.58 9.99 -4.95
N LYS A 136 -14.12 10.83 -5.83
CA LYS A 136 -15.20 11.76 -5.50
C LYS A 136 -16.55 11.08 -5.51
N ASP A 137 -17.41 11.54 -4.63
CA ASP A 137 -18.81 11.14 -4.59
C ASP A 137 -19.50 11.52 -5.92
N PRO A 138 -19.92 10.54 -6.73
CA PRO A 138 -20.51 10.80 -8.04
C PRO A 138 -21.82 11.58 -7.93
N GLU A 139 -22.53 11.52 -6.80
CA GLU A 139 -23.76 12.29 -6.57
C GLU A 139 -23.49 13.78 -6.34
N LYS A 140 -22.25 14.15 -6.02
CA LYS A 140 -21.84 15.53 -5.71
C LYS A 140 -21.21 16.27 -6.90
N GLY A 141 -21.31 15.73 -8.12
CA GLY A 141 -20.91 16.40 -9.35
C GLY A 141 -19.75 15.70 -10.08
N LYS A 142 -18.58 16.36 -10.16
CA LYS A 142 -17.49 15.93 -11.05
C LYS A 142 -16.99 14.52 -10.73
N TYR A 143 -17.13 13.61 -11.70
CA TYR A 143 -16.53 12.29 -11.66
C TYR A 143 -15.00 12.41 -11.68
N GLN A 144 -14.37 11.86 -10.66
CA GLN A 144 -12.93 11.86 -10.53
C GLN A 144 -12.51 10.66 -9.68
N LEU A 145 -11.63 9.85 -10.26
CA LEU A 145 -10.83 8.84 -9.57
C LEU A 145 -9.37 9.16 -9.89
N GLU A 146 -8.52 9.10 -8.87
CA GLU A 146 -7.09 9.34 -9.01
C GLU A 146 -6.30 8.36 -8.15
N ILE A 147 -5.10 8.01 -8.59
CA ILE A 147 -4.09 7.27 -7.82
C ILE A 147 -2.82 8.10 -7.88
N ALA A 148 -2.33 8.54 -6.72
CA ALA A 148 -1.08 9.29 -6.65
C ALA A 148 0.12 8.34 -6.73
N SER A 149 1.15 8.72 -7.50
CA SER A 149 2.43 8.03 -7.59
C SER A 149 3.56 9.05 -7.61
N VAL A 150 4.68 8.74 -6.96
CA VAL A 150 5.91 9.55 -7.02
C VAL A 150 6.87 9.08 -8.11
N TYR A 151 6.66 7.90 -8.66
CA TYR A 151 7.48 7.31 -9.71
C TYR A 151 6.72 7.35 -11.03
N SER A 152 7.36 7.89 -12.08
CA SER A 152 6.73 8.01 -13.40
C SER A 152 6.53 6.65 -14.06
N ASP A 153 7.50 5.74 -13.95
CA ASP A 153 7.40 4.40 -14.54
C ASP A 153 6.22 3.65 -13.94
N HIS A 154 6.12 3.64 -12.60
CA HIS A 154 4.96 3.09 -11.91
C HIS A 154 3.63 3.69 -12.37
N ALA A 155 3.58 5.01 -12.59
CA ALA A 155 2.36 5.68 -13.03
C ALA A 155 1.96 5.27 -14.46
N ASN A 156 2.95 5.07 -15.35
CA ASN A 156 2.74 4.64 -16.73
C ASN A 156 2.35 3.15 -16.82
N ASP A 157 2.83 2.33 -15.89
CA ASP A 157 2.58 0.89 -15.87
C ASP A 157 1.24 0.50 -15.23
N LEU A 158 0.57 1.42 -14.52
CA LEU A 158 -0.68 1.12 -13.83
C LEU A 158 -1.72 0.53 -14.81
N PRO A 159 -2.32 -0.64 -14.49
CA PRO A 159 -3.25 -1.33 -15.40
C PRO A 159 -4.66 -0.71 -15.29
N ILE A 160 -4.83 0.49 -15.85
CA ILE A 160 -6.10 1.27 -15.85
C ILE A 160 -6.89 1.01 -17.14
#